data_AF-A0A5J4IX32-F1
#
_entry.id   AF-A0A5J4IX32-F1
#
_cell.length_a   1.000
_cell.length_b   1.000
_cell.length_c   1.000
_cell.angle_alpha   90.00
_cell.angle_beta   90.00
_cell.angle_gamma   90.00
#
_symmetry.space_group_name_H-M   'P 1'
#
loop_
_entity.id
_entity.type
_entity.pdbx_description
1 polymer ?
#
loop_
_entity_poly.entity_id
_entity_poly.type
_entity_poly.pdbx_seq_one_letter_code
_entity_poly.pdbx_strand_id
1 'polypeptide(L)' 'MKHIVFILGIASLLSFTSIDNSQNNDSQYSNYSFVECKYSQCQATAKSTGNQCKHCVSNDGDSYCWQHD' A
#
# COMPACT_ATOMS: atom_id res chain seq x y z
N MET A 1 -36.08 -44.87 22.31
CA MET A 1 -35.84 -43.63 23.05
C MET A 1 -34.99 -42.74 22.18
N LYS A 2 -35.57 -41.60 21.79
CA LYS A 2 -35.17 -40.75 20.67
C LYS A 2 -34.62 -39.48 21.31
N HIS A 3 -33.31 -39.46 21.55
CA HIS A 3 -32.61 -38.27 22.05
C HIS A 3 -31.88 -37.66 20.85
N ILE A 4 -32.56 -36.77 20.15
CA ILE A 4 -32.42 -35.31 20.28
C ILE A 4 -31.11 -34.85 19.64
N VAL A 5 -31.31 -34.34 18.44
CA VAL A 5 -30.43 -33.46 17.66
C VAL A 5 -29.91 -32.33 18.55
N PHE A 6 -28.59 -32.11 18.55
CA PHE A 6 -28.07 -30.76 18.77
C PHE A 6 -27.03 -30.43 17.69
N ILE A 7 -27.42 -29.43 16.91
CA ILE A 7 -26.68 -28.74 15.87
C ILE A 7 -25.44 -28.10 16.53
N LEU A 8 -24.24 -28.41 16.02
CA LEU A 8 -23.07 -27.55 16.22
C LEU A 8 -22.69 -26.98 14.88
N GLY A 9 -23.22 -25.77 14.69
CA GLY A 9 -22.99 -24.90 13.56
C GLY A 9 -21.53 -24.47 13.44
N ILE A 10 -21.24 -24.12 12.19
CA ILE A 10 -20.00 -23.68 11.59
C ILE A 10 -19.33 -22.56 12.41
N ALA A 11 -18.06 -22.78 12.75
CA ALA A 11 -17.12 -21.69 12.97
C ALA A 11 -15.73 -22.13 12.48
N SER A 12 -15.62 -22.37 11.16
CA SER A 12 -14.30 -22.43 10.52
C SER A 12 -13.70 -21.02 10.58
N LEU A 13 -12.87 -20.81 11.58
CA LEU A 13 -12.04 -19.62 11.72
C LEU A 13 -11.15 -19.53 10.47
N LEU A 14 -11.40 -18.54 9.62
CA LEU A 14 -10.47 -18.18 8.55
C LEU A 14 -9.26 -17.52 9.22
N SER A 15 -8.16 -18.26 9.33
CA SER A 15 -6.86 -17.73 9.76
C SER A 15 -6.32 -16.80 8.67
N PHE A 16 -6.35 -15.50 8.90
CA PHE A 16 -5.54 -14.56 8.11
C PHE A 16 -4.09 -14.66 8.58
N THR A 17 -3.23 -15.34 7.82
CA THR A 17 -1.79 -15.21 8.00
C THR A 17 -1.33 -13.99 7.23
N SER A 18 -1.04 -12.91 7.94
CA SER A 18 -0.28 -11.79 7.40
C SER A 18 1.12 -12.27 7.07
N ILE A 19 1.40 -12.50 5.78
CA ILE A 19 2.77 -12.69 5.31
C ILE A 19 3.40 -11.29 5.33
N ASP A 20 4.02 -10.96 6.46
CA ASP A 20 4.92 -9.82 6.55
C ASP A 20 6.21 -10.21 5.81
N ASN A 21 6.25 -9.92 4.51
CA ASN A 21 7.44 -10.14 3.72
C ASN A 21 8.43 -9.00 3.98
N SER A 22 8.94 -8.93 5.21
CA SER A 22 10.17 -8.21 5.53
C SER A 22 11.36 -8.99 4.98
N GLN A 23 11.38 -9.18 3.67
CA GLN A 23 12.58 -9.58 2.97
C GLN A 23 13.48 -8.35 2.90
N ASN A 24 14.40 -8.27 3.86
CA ASN A 24 15.68 -7.61 3.69
C ASN A 24 16.36 -8.23 2.47
N ASN A 25 16.03 -7.74 1.28
CA ASN A 25 16.83 -7.93 0.08
C ASN A 25 17.50 -6.58 -0.19
N ASP A 26 18.68 -6.45 0.38
CA ASP A 26 19.76 -5.75 -0.31
C ASP A 26 19.82 -6.25 -1.76
N SER A 27 20.12 -5.36 -2.70
CA SER A 27 20.25 -5.61 -4.14
C SER A 27 18.96 -5.77 -4.98
N GLN A 28 18.16 -4.71 -5.05
CA GLN A 28 17.55 -4.32 -6.33
C GLN A 28 17.70 -2.80 -6.46
N TYR A 29 18.82 -2.37 -7.05
CA TYR A 29 18.85 -1.14 -7.84
C TYR A 29 17.85 -1.36 -8.98
N SER A 30 16.57 -1.20 -8.64
CA SER A 30 15.49 -1.21 -9.61
C SER A 30 15.88 -0.16 -10.62
N ASN A 31 15.94 -0.55 -11.88
CA ASN A 31 15.93 0.35 -13.02
C ASN A 31 14.59 1.12 -13.00
N TYR A 32 14.36 1.93 -11.96
CA TYR A 32 13.39 2.97 -11.96
C TYR A 32 13.98 3.97 -12.93
N SER A 33 13.54 3.88 -14.18
CA SER A 33 13.69 4.98 -15.13
C SER A 33 13.28 6.22 -14.35
N PHE A 34 14.27 7.02 -13.96
CA PHE A 34 14.06 8.30 -13.33
C PHE A 34 13.41 9.13 -14.41
N VAL A 35 12.09 9.01 -14.52
CA VAL A 35 11.29 9.93 -15.30
C VAL A 35 11.38 11.22 -14.51
N GLU A 36 12.44 11.96 -14.80
CA GLU A 36 12.74 13.25 -14.22
C GLU A 36 11.50 14.11 -14.46
N CYS A 37 10.84 14.50 -13.37
CA CYS A 37 9.61 15.29 -13.49
C CYS A 37 9.94 16.58 -14.24
N LYS A 38 9.10 16.95 -15.22
CA LYS A 38 9.29 18.18 -16.00
C LYS A 38 9.42 19.44 -15.12
N TYR A 39 8.73 19.46 -13.98
CA TYR A 39 8.76 20.55 -13.01
C TYR A 39 9.32 20.06 -11.66
N SER A 40 8.48 19.42 -10.84
CA SER A 40 8.87 18.89 -9.53
C SER A 40 8.06 17.62 -9.18
N GLN A 41 8.49 16.91 -8.14
CA GLN A 41 7.73 15.80 -7.57
C GLN A 41 6.80 16.32 -6.47
N CYS A 42 5.58 15.77 -6.40
CA CYS A 42 4.59 16.10 -5.39
C CYS A 42 5.15 15.97 -3.96
N GLN A 43 4.92 16.99 -3.12
CA GLN A 43 5.40 17.05 -1.75
C GLN A 43 4.49 16.36 -0.73
N ALA A 44 3.35 15.81 -1.16
CA ALA A 44 2.44 15.09 -0.27
C ALA A 44 3.11 13.84 0.30
N THR A 45 2.94 13.62 1.61
CA THR A 45 3.45 12.43 2.31
C THR A 45 2.30 11.64 2.90
N ALA A 46 2.23 10.35 2.60
CA ALA A 46 1.20 9.47 3.12
C ALA A 46 1.35 9.29 4.64
N LYS A 47 0.30 9.60 5.42
CA LYS A 47 0.35 9.48 6.89
C LYS A 47 0.56 8.05 7.39
N SER A 48 0.09 7.05 6.64
CA SER A 48 0.16 5.63 7.04
C SER A 48 1.55 5.03 6.85
N THR A 49 2.30 5.47 5.84
CA THR A 49 3.59 4.87 5.46
C THR A 49 4.78 5.82 5.60
N GLY A 50 4.54 7.13 5.72
CA GLY A 50 5.59 8.15 5.69
C GLY A 50 6.23 8.35 4.30
N ASN A 51 5.74 7.66 3.27
CA ASN A 51 6.30 7.75 1.92
C ASN A 51 5.77 8.97 1.18
N GLN A 52 6.66 9.67 0.48
CA GLN A 52 6.30 10.77 -0.41
C GLN A 52 5.58 10.26 -1.66
N CYS A 53 4.58 11.01 -2.11
CA CYS A 53 3.90 10.80 -3.36
C CYS A 53 4.88 10.85 -4.53
N LYS A 54 4.80 9.86 -5.44
CA LYS A 54 5.70 9.73 -6.60
C LYS A 54 5.14 10.35 -7.88
N HIS A 55 4.00 11.03 -7.80
CA HIS A 55 3.44 11.74 -8.94
C HIS A 55 4.18 13.07 -9.16
N CYS A 56 4.46 13.39 -10.43
CA CYS A 56 4.96 14.71 -10.81
C CYS A 56 3.86 15.75 -10.71
N VAL A 57 4.24 17.00 -10.42
CA VAL A 57 3.34 18.15 -10.51
C VAL A 57 3.10 18.52 -11.97
N SER A 58 1.93 19.08 -12.25
CA SER A 58 1.48 19.35 -13.62
C SER A 58 1.90 20.74 -14.13
N ASN A 59 2.17 21.68 -13.23
CA ASN A 59 2.59 23.05 -13.59
C ASN A 59 3.86 23.45 -12.84
N ASP A 60 4.52 24.47 -13.36
CA ASP A 60 5.67 25.08 -12.71
C ASP A 60 5.22 25.85 -11.45
N GLY A 61 5.98 25.73 -10.37
CA GLY A 61 5.68 26.34 -9.06
C GLY A 61 4.70 25.57 -8.17
N ASP A 62 4.00 24.55 -8.69
CA ASP A 62 3.10 23.73 -7.88
C ASP A 62 3.90 22.83 -6.92
N SER A 63 3.36 22.67 -5.71
CA SER A 63 3.94 21.77 -4.69
C SER A 63 3.26 20.40 -4.64
N TYR A 64 2.03 20.29 -5.16
CA TYR A 64 1.22 19.09 -5.09
C TYR A 64 0.76 18.66 -6.49
N CYS A 65 0.55 17.35 -6.66
CA CYS A 65 -0.04 16.82 -7.89
C CYS A 65 -1.57 16.90 -7.82
N TRP A 66 -2.24 16.64 -8.94
CA TRP A 66 -3.69 16.61 -9.10
C TRP A 66 -4.48 15.71 -8.12
N GLN A 67 -3.81 14.79 -7.40
CA GLN A 67 -4.44 13.96 -6.36
C GLN A 67 -4.45 14.61 -4.97
N HIS A 68 -3.67 15.67 -4.79
CA HIS A 68 -3.38 16.31 -3.51
C HIS A 68 -3.56 17.83 -3.55
N ASP A 69 -4.32 18.31 -4.55
CA ASP A 69 -4.77 19.70 -4.69
C ASP A 69 -5.80 20.07 -3.62
#